data_AF-A0A6C8M022-F1
#
_entry.id   AF-A0A6C8M022-F1
#
_cell.length_a   1.000
_cell.length_b   1.000
_cell.length_c   1.000
_cell.angle_alpha   90.00
_cell.angle_beta   90.00
_cell.angle_gamma   90.00
#
_symmetry.space_group_name_H-M   'P 1'
#
loop_
_entity.id
_entity.type
_entity.pdbx_description
1 polymer ?
#
loop_
_entity_poly.entity_id
_entity_poly.type
_entity_poly.pdbx_seq_one_letter_code
_entity_poly.pdbx_strand_id
1 'polypeptide(L)'
;MYITDSPDWLRLQKALTVEAERGFVDLMGKQYRFSEFLSLSFGKSPDGLPFEERQRWQSMALEFANYPQLTFEERQSLVAATRQYIFNTFQATPAEEQSYT
;
A
#
# COMPACT_ATOMS: atom_id res chain seq x y z
N MET A 1 3.37 -26.02 -8.29
CA MET A 1 3.87 -25.16 -7.20
C MET A 1 3.52 -23.73 -7.60
N TYR A 2 2.36 -23.23 -7.18
CA TYR A 2 1.93 -21.87 -7.51
C TYR A 2 2.45 -20.97 -6.39
N ILE A 3 3.50 -20.20 -6.66
CA ILE A 3 3.84 -19.06 -5.81
C ILE A 3 2.73 -18.07 -6.08
N THR A 4 1.77 -17.97 -5.16
CA THR A 4 0.74 -16.95 -5.19
C THR A 4 1.40 -15.63 -4.80
N ASP A 5 2.18 -15.07 -5.72
CA ASP A 5 2.89 -13.79 -5.61
C ASP A 5 1.91 -12.60 -5.76
N SER A 6 0.70 -12.75 -5.22
CA SER A 6 -0.20 -11.62 -5.05
C SER A 6 0.32 -10.80 -3.88
N PRO A 7 0.58 -9.49 -4.04
CA PRO A 7 0.91 -8.63 -2.93
C PRO A 7 -0.19 -8.77 -1.91
N ASP A 8 0.20 -9.01 -0.68
CA ASP A 8 -0.72 -9.23 0.42
C ASP A 8 -1.33 -7.86 0.79
N TRP A 9 -2.24 -7.35 -0.05
CA TRP A 9 -2.85 -6.02 0.07
C TRP A 9 -3.56 -5.85 1.41
N LEU A 10 -4.04 -6.96 1.99
CA LEU A 10 -4.59 -7.00 3.33
C LEU A 10 -3.53 -6.66 4.38
N ARG A 11 -2.31 -7.18 4.21
CA ARG A 11 -1.15 -6.84 5.04
C ARG A 11 -0.75 -5.37 4.90
N LEU A 12 -0.81 -4.81 3.68
CA LEU A 12 -0.55 -3.37 3.45
C LEU A 12 -1.59 -2.49 4.15
N GLN A 13 -2.89 -2.79 4.00
CA GLN A 13 -3.95 -2.07 4.70
C GLN A 13 -3.78 -2.16 6.22
N LYS A 14 -3.46 -3.35 6.75
CA LYS A 14 -3.23 -3.53 8.18
C LYS A 14 -2.06 -2.67 8.68
N ALA A 15 -0.95 -2.63 7.93
CA ALA A 15 0.19 -1.80 8.29
C ALA A 15 -0.19 -0.31 8.30
N LEU A 16 -0.92 0.16 7.29
CA LEU A 16 -1.41 1.54 7.19
C LEU A 16 -2.33 1.91 8.36
N THR A 17 -3.24 1.02 8.75
CA THR A 17 -4.13 1.23 9.91
C THR A 17 -3.34 1.32 11.20
N VAL A 18 -2.43 0.38 11.45
CA VAL A 18 -1.61 0.38 12.68
C VAL A 18 -0.76 1.64 12.79
N GLU A 19 -0.17 2.09 11.69
CA GLU A 19 0.62 3.33 11.68
C GLU A 19 -0.24 4.56 12.04
N ALA A 20 -1.44 4.66 11.46
CA ALA A 20 -2.37 5.74 11.77
C ALA A 20 -2.84 5.71 13.23
N GLU A 21 -3.14 4.54 13.78
CA GLU A 21 -3.51 4.35 15.20
C GLU A 21 -2.37 4.71 16.16
N ARG A 22 -1.12 4.49 15.74
CA ARG A 22 0.08 4.80 16.52
C ARG A 22 0.56 6.25 16.36
N GLY A 23 -0.10 7.04 15.51
CA GLY A 23 0.19 8.46 15.34
C GLY A 23 1.32 8.77 14.38
N PHE A 24 1.49 7.98 13.30
CA PHE A 24 2.41 8.29 12.19
C PHE A 24 3.90 8.39 12.61
N VAL A 25 4.29 7.54 13.54
CA VAL A 25 5.61 7.54 14.21
C VAL A 25 6.68 6.75 13.46
N ASP A 26 6.37 6.21 12.28
CA ASP A 26 7.17 5.25 11.53
C ASP A 26 7.49 3.99 12.35
N LEU A 27 6.45 3.24 12.70
CA LEU A 27 6.52 2.18 13.69
C LEU A 27 7.56 1.10 13.31
N MET A 28 8.46 0.78 14.25
CA MET A 28 9.38 -0.34 14.09
C MET A 28 8.65 -1.68 14.20
N GLY A 29 8.67 -2.47 13.12
CA GLY A 29 8.18 -3.84 13.09
C GLY A 29 9.23 -4.87 13.54
N LYS A 30 8.98 -6.14 13.26
CA LYS A 30 9.91 -7.24 13.58
C LYS A 30 11.22 -7.20 12.78
N GLN A 31 11.17 -6.66 11.56
CA GLN A 31 12.30 -6.69 10.62
C GLN A 31 12.60 -5.31 10.03
N TYR A 32 11.56 -4.51 9.77
CA TYR A 32 11.66 -3.21 9.11
C TYR A 32 10.75 -2.21 9.81
N ARG A 33 11.03 -0.92 9.65
CA ARG A 33 10.06 0.15 9.96
C ARG A 33 8.86 0.08 9.02
N PHE A 34 7.78 0.74 9.42
CA PHE A 34 6.58 0.88 8.62
C PHE A 34 6.91 1.42 7.21
N SER A 35 7.64 2.53 7.14
CA SER A 35 8.03 3.18 5.88
C SER A 35 8.83 2.26 4.96
N GLU A 36 9.84 1.59 5.50
CA GLU A 36 10.70 0.64 4.79
C GLU A 36 9.89 -0.57 4.29
N PHE A 37 8.99 -1.11 5.12
CA PHE A 37 8.12 -2.21 4.72
C PHE A 37 7.21 -1.81 3.55
N LEU A 38 6.60 -0.63 3.58
CA LEU A 38 5.74 -0.13 2.50
C LEU A 38 6.53 0.16 1.23
N SER A 39 7.70 0.79 1.35
CA SER A 39 8.61 1.05 0.23
C SER A 39 9.03 -0.25 -0.47
N LEU A 40 9.45 -1.26 0.29
CA LEU A 40 9.81 -2.58 -0.26
C LEU A 40 8.62 -3.30 -0.89
N SER A 41 7.43 -3.17 -0.30
CA SER A 41 6.24 -3.84 -0.81
C SER A 41 5.76 -3.23 -2.13
N PHE A 42 5.73 -1.90 -2.22
CA PHE A 42 5.39 -1.20 -3.47
C PHE A 42 6.50 -1.29 -4.53
N GLY A 43 7.76 -1.45 -4.12
CA GLY A 43 8.87 -1.74 -5.03
C GLY A 43 8.77 -3.10 -5.70
N LYS A 44 8.06 -4.06 -5.09
CA LYS A 44 7.76 -5.39 -5.65
C LYS A 44 6.37 -5.41 -6.28
N SER A 45 6.16 -4.59 -7.30
CA SER A 45 4.89 -4.59 -8.05
C SER A 45 4.62 -5.97 -8.66
N PRO A 46 3.42 -6.53 -8.54
CA PRO A 46 3.10 -7.83 -9.14
C PRO A 46 3.25 -7.81 -10.65
N ASP A 47 3.70 -8.94 -11.18
CA ASP A 47 3.79 -9.16 -12.61
C ASP A 47 2.38 -9.15 -13.23
N GLY A 48 2.19 -8.35 -14.28
CA GLY A 48 0.91 -8.22 -14.98
C GLY A 48 0.13 -6.93 -14.71
N LEU A 49 0.59 -6.05 -13.80
CA LEU A 49 0.00 -4.70 -13.68
C LEU A 49 0.23 -3.86 -14.95
N PRO A 50 -0.77 -3.06 -15.39
CA PRO A 50 -0.59 -2.05 -16.42
C PRO A 50 0.55 -1.08 -16.10
N PHE A 51 1.17 -0.51 -17.13
CA PHE A 51 2.29 0.41 -16.98
C PHE A 51 1.98 1.59 -16.02
N GLU A 52 0.79 2.17 -16.12
CA GLU A 52 0.36 3.28 -15.27
C GLU A 52 0.29 2.88 -13.79
N GLU A 53 -0.26 1.71 -13.48
CA GLU A 53 -0.32 1.18 -12.12
C GLU A 53 1.08 0.87 -11.59
N ARG A 54 1.96 0.31 -12.43
CA ARG A 54 3.36 0.08 -12.05
C ARG A 54 4.08 1.38 -11.73
N GLN A 55 3.87 2.44 -12.53
CA GLN A 55 4.46 3.75 -12.27
C GLN A 55 3.95 4.33 -10.95
N ARG A 56 2.64 4.22 -10.69
CA ARG A 56 2.04 4.66 -9.43
C ARG A 56 2.61 3.92 -8.21
N TRP A 57 2.85 2.62 -8.32
CA TRP A 57 3.51 1.82 -7.29
C TRP A 57 4.94 2.29 -7.03
N GLN A 58 5.73 2.53 -8.09
CA GLN A 58 7.09 3.04 -7.93
C GLN A 58 7.10 4.42 -7.26
N SER A 59 6.18 5.32 -7.63
CA SER A 59 6.05 6.63 -6.96
C SER A 59 5.74 6.47 -5.47
N MET A 60 4.78 5.61 -5.10
CA MET A 60 4.49 5.33 -3.68
C MET A 60 5.71 4.75 -2.96
N ALA A 61 6.46 3.85 -3.60
CA ALA A 61 7.66 3.27 -3.00
C ALA A 61 8.70 4.35 -2.65
N LEU A 62 8.88 5.35 -3.52
CA LEU A 62 9.78 6.48 -3.30
C LEU A 62 9.27 7.43 -2.21
N GLU A 63 7.97 7.73 -2.20
CA GLU A 63 7.34 8.56 -1.17
C GLU A 63 7.50 7.93 0.22
N PHE A 64 7.26 6.61 0.34
CA PHE A 64 7.48 5.88 1.60
C PHE A 64 8.96 5.76 1.97
N ALA A 65 9.89 5.71 1.01
CA ALA A 65 11.33 5.78 1.33
C ALA A 65 11.72 7.13 1.96
N ASN A 66 11.03 8.21 1.59
CA ASN A 66 11.24 9.54 2.15
C ASN A 66 10.40 9.83 3.42
N TYR A 67 9.54 8.89 3.85
CA TYR A 67 8.61 9.07 4.96
C TYR A 67 9.23 9.60 6.27
N PRO A 68 10.45 9.19 6.69
CA PRO A 68 11.06 9.74 7.90
C PRO A 68 11.36 11.23 7.83
N GLN A 69 11.53 11.78 6.62
CA GLN A 69 11.79 13.21 6.37
C GLN A 69 10.51 14.04 6.22
N LEU A 70 9.36 13.38 6.06
CA LEU A 70 8.07 14.06 5.94
C LEU A 70 7.61 14.62 7.28
N THR A 71 6.93 15.76 7.22
CA THR A 71 6.18 16.34 8.34
C THR A 71 5.01 15.45 8.74
N PHE A 72 4.47 15.69 9.93
CA PHE A 72 3.32 14.93 10.43
C PHE A 72 2.11 14.98 9.47
N GLU A 73 1.76 16.16 8.95
CA GLU A 73 0.63 16.34 8.03
C GLU A 73 0.85 15.64 6.68
N GLU A 74 2.08 15.66 6.17
CA GLU A 74 2.46 14.94 4.95
C GLU A 74 2.36 13.42 5.14
N ARG A 75 2.78 12.90 6.31
CA ARG A 75 2.62 11.48 6.64
C ARG A 75 1.16 11.07 6.72
N GLN A 76 0.32 11.89 7.35
CA GLN A 76 -1.13 11.65 7.40
C GLN A 76 -1.74 11.58 6.00
N SER A 77 -1.40 12.56 5.16
CA SER A 77 -1.89 12.67 3.79
C SER A 77 -1.45 11.48 2.94
N LEU A 78 -0.17 11.10 3.02
CA LEU A 78 0.38 9.95 2.32
C LEU A 78 -0.32 8.64 2.73
N VAL A 79 -0.41 8.37 4.03
CA VAL A 79 -1.10 7.16 4.54
C VAL A 79 -2.57 7.13 4.11
N ALA A 80 -3.29 8.25 4.19
CA ALA A 80 -4.68 8.34 3.77
C ALA A 80 -4.84 8.10 2.26
N ALA A 81 -4.02 8.75 1.44
CA ALA A 81 -4.03 8.59 -0.02
C ALA A 81 -3.72 7.14 -0.44
N THR A 82 -2.73 6.50 0.20
CA THR A 82 -2.41 5.09 -0.06
C THR A 82 -3.55 4.16 0.34
N ARG A 83 -4.21 4.39 1.48
CA ARG A 83 -5.38 3.59 1.90
C ARG A 83 -6.53 3.71 0.90
N GLN A 84 -6.84 4.94 0.45
CA GLN A 84 -7.87 5.19 -0.54
C GLN A 84 -7.55 4.50 -1.87
N TYR A 85 -6.29 4.55 -2.30
CA TYR A 85 -5.84 3.86 -3.50
C TYR A 85 -6.05 2.35 -3.40
N ILE A 86 -5.57 1.70 -2.33
CA ILE A 86 -5.70 0.24 -2.16
C ILE A 86 -7.18 -0.15 -2.11
N PHE A 87 -8.03 0.63 -1.42
CA PHE A 87 -9.47 0.40 -1.39
C PHE A 87 -10.09 0.47 -2.79
N ASN A 88 -9.80 1.53 -3.55
CA ASN A 88 -10.35 1.72 -4.89
C ASN A 88 -9.85 0.68 -5.91
N THR A 89 -8.62 0.19 -5.76
CA THR A 89 -8.02 -0.72 -6.75
C THR A 89 -8.29 -2.19 -6.43
N PHE A 90 -8.30 -2.57 -5.14
CA PHE A 90 -8.33 -3.97 -4.72
C PHE A 90 -9.53 -4.36 -3.86
N GLN A 91 -10.34 -3.40 -3.38
CA GLN A 91 -11.62 -3.68 -2.71
C GLN A 91 -12.84 -3.24 -3.51
N ALA A 92 -12.71 -2.29 -4.44
CA ALA A 92 -13.77 -1.95 -5.38
C ALA A 92 -13.86 -2.96 -6.54
N THR A 93 -13.73 -4.25 -6.26
CA THR A 93 -14.30 -5.27 -7.13
C THR A 93 -15.80 -5.25 -6.86
N PRO A 94 -16.64 -4.78 -7.79
CA PRO A 94 -18.08 -4.84 -7.60
C PRO A 94 -18.47 -6.31 -7.56
N ALA A 95 -19.31 -6.68 -6.59
CA ALA A 95 -20.15 -7.84 -6.70
C ALA A 95 -21.17 -7.61 -7.83
N GLU A 96 -20.74 -7.64 -9.09
CA GLU A 96 -21.62 -7.53 -10.27
C GLU A 96 -21.18 -8.51 -11.38
N GLU A 97 -21.21 -9.80 -11.06
CA GLU A 97 -21.35 -10.87 -12.05
C GLU A 97 -22.45 -11.85 -11.61
N GLN A 98 -23.61 -11.35 -11.20
CA GLN A 98 -24.83 -12.19 -11.11
C GLN A 98 -26.09 -11.36 -11.41
N SER A 99 -26.33 -11.11 -12.70
CA SER A 99 -27.68 -10.98 -13.25
C SER A 99 -27.63 -11.39 -14.72
N TYR A 100 -27.69 -12.71 -14.93
CA TYR A 100 -28.25 -13.28 -16.13
C TYR A 100 -29.76 -12.92 -16.12
N THR A 101 -30.23 -12.12 -17.07
CA THR A 101 -31.55 -12.26 -17.69
C THR A 101 -31.50 -11.61 -19.06
#